data_AF-A0A3S2C532-F1
#
_entry.id   AF-A0A3S2C532-F1
#
_cell.length_a   1.000
_cell.length_b   1.000
_cell.length_c   1.000
_cell.angle_alpha   90.00
_cell.angle_beta   90.00
_cell.angle_gamma   90.00
#
_symmetry.space_group_name_H-M   'P 1'
#
loop_
_entity.id
_entity.type
_entity.pdbx_description
1 polymer ?
#
loop_
_entity_poly.entity_id
_entity_poly.type
_entity_poly.pdbx_seq_one_letter_code
_entity_poly.pdbx_strand_id
1 'polypeptide(L)'
;DAYLAAMRAPGRTRLLLLDGPAVLGRPAMDAIDNRHGNRSLREGLVAAMRAQAMTRLPAEALTALLGAAFDRAALAIEAGASAQDYRTVLMALIDGLSPAPLQAPRPARTR
;
A
#
# COMPACT_ATOMS: atom_id res chain seq x y z
N ASP A 1 8.58 -1.37 -5.75
CA ASP A 1 9.80 -0.74 -6.34
C ASP A 1 9.52 0.38 -7.29
N ALA A 2 8.82 0.12 -8.40
CA ALA A 2 8.60 1.13 -9.44
C ALA A 2 7.99 2.44 -8.88
N TYR A 3 7.04 2.34 -7.95
CA TYR A 3 6.48 3.51 -7.27
C TYR A 3 7.52 4.33 -6.50
N LEU A 4 8.24 3.72 -5.55
CA LEU A 4 9.25 4.41 -4.74
C LEU A 4 10.38 4.97 -5.61
N ALA A 5 10.78 4.25 -6.66
CA ALA A 5 11.76 4.74 -7.63
C ALA A 5 11.24 5.97 -8.39
N ALA A 6 9.97 5.95 -8.84
CA ALA A 6 9.36 7.07 -9.54
C ALA A 6 9.22 8.32 -8.65
N MET A 7 8.96 8.14 -7.35
CA MET A 7 8.84 9.22 -6.36
C MET A 7 10.18 9.91 -6.06
N ARG A 8 11.32 9.25 -6.29
CA ARG A 8 12.65 9.86 -6.13
C ARG A 8 13.02 10.91 -7.18
N ALA A 9 12.17 11.13 -8.19
CA ALA A 9 12.36 12.24 -9.11
C ALA A 9 12.40 13.58 -8.32
N PRO A 10 13.40 14.46 -8.56
CA PRO A 10 13.58 15.67 -7.78
C PRO A 10 12.28 16.49 -7.67
N GLY A 11 11.87 16.81 -6.44
CA GLY A 11 10.68 17.62 -6.15
C GLY A 11 9.33 16.91 -6.29
N ARG A 12 9.27 15.67 -6.80
CA ARG A 12 8.01 14.96 -7.02
C ARG A 12 7.29 14.62 -5.71
N THR A 13 8.01 14.11 -4.71
CA THR A 13 7.42 13.76 -3.41
C THR A 13 6.85 14.99 -2.72
N ARG A 14 7.64 16.08 -2.63
CA ARG A 14 7.14 17.37 -2.13
C ARG A 14 5.92 17.90 -2.88
N LEU A 15 5.95 17.93 -4.22
CA LEU A 15 4.83 18.44 -5.02
C LEU A 15 3.56 17.62 -4.80
N LEU A 16 3.65 16.29 -4.86
CA LEU A 16 2.48 15.40 -4.83
C LEU A 16 1.94 15.17 -3.41
N LEU A 17 2.81 15.10 -2.39
CA LEU A 17 2.41 14.66 -1.05
C LEU A 17 2.36 15.80 -0.03
N LEU A 18 2.93 16.98 -0.32
CA LEU A 18 2.91 18.14 0.57
C LEU A 18 2.19 19.32 -0.07
N ASP A 19 2.72 19.84 -1.17
CA ASP A 19 2.24 21.08 -1.77
C ASP A 19 0.85 20.90 -2.43
N GLY A 20 0.65 19.80 -3.15
CA GLY A 20 -0.64 19.45 -3.78
C GLY A 20 -1.80 19.39 -2.79
N PRO A 21 -1.73 18.57 -1.72
CA PRO A 21 -2.76 18.53 -0.68
C PRO A 21 -2.96 19.87 0.03
N ALA A 22 -1.90 20.64 0.26
CA ALA A 22 -2.01 21.94 0.93
C ALA A 22 -2.74 22.99 0.09
N VAL A 23 -2.58 22.96 -1.24
CA VAL A 23 -3.20 23.90 -2.17
C VAL A 23 -4.60 23.45 -2.59
N LEU A 24 -4.78 22.18 -2.93
CA LEU A 24 -6.03 21.65 -3.51
C LEU A 24 -7.00 21.11 -2.43
N GLY A 25 -6.49 20.85 -1.23
CA GLY A 25 -7.23 20.18 -0.17
C GLY A 25 -7.34 18.66 -0.37
N ARG A 26 -7.63 17.96 0.73
CA ARG A 26 -7.67 16.49 0.75
C ARG A 26 -8.68 15.86 -0.23
N PRO A 27 -9.92 16.34 -0.35
CA PRO A 27 -10.91 15.71 -1.24
C PRO A 27 -10.52 15.76 -2.73
N ALA A 28 -9.94 16.88 -3.17
CA ALA A 28 -9.49 17.02 -4.55
C ALA A 28 -8.29 16.11 -4.83
N MET A 29 -7.36 16.01 -3.88
CA MET A 29 -6.20 15.15 -4.02
C MET A 29 -6.59 13.66 -4.03
N ASP A 30 -7.49 13.23 -3.14
CA ASP A 30 -8.03 11.86 -3.14
C ASP A 30 -8.71 11.52 -4.47
N ALA A 31 -9.44 12.46 -5.07
CA ALA A 31 -10.08 12.27 -6.36
C ALA A 31 -9.05 12.08 -7.50
N ILE A 32 -7.92 12.80 -7.45
CA ILE A 32 -6.81 12.65 -8.40
C ILE A 32 -6.13 11.29 -8.21
N ASP A 33 -5.78 10.93 -6.97
CA ASP A 33 -5.09 9.67 -6.67
C ASP A 33 -5.94 8.45 -7.05
N ASN A 34 -7.24 8.50 -6.78
CA ASN A 34 -8.22 7.47 -7.16
C ASN A 34 -8.38 7.32 -8.68
N ARG A 35 -8.14 8.38 -9.45
CA ARG A 35 -8.15 8.32 -10.92
C ARG A 35 -6.86 7.75 -11.51
N HIS A 36 -5.75 7.81 -10.76
CA HIS A 36 -4.43 7.42 -11.24
C HIS A 36 -3.84 6.27 -10.39
N GLY A 37 -2.94 6.56 -9.46
CA GLY A 37 -2.14 5.54 -8.77
C GLY A 37 -2.95 4.48 -8.03
N ASN A 38 -4.02 4.88 -7.34
CA ASN A 38 -4.83 3.96 -6.54
C ASN A 38 -5.69 3.02 -7.38
N ARG A 39 -6.02 3.40 -8.63
CA ARG A 39 -6.78 2.51 -9.53
C ARG A 39 -6.00 1.24 -9.83
N SER A 40 -4.73 1.37 -10.26
CA SER A 40 -3.90 0.22 -10.58
C SER A 40 -3.59 -0.64 -9.35
N LEU A 41 -3.38 0.00 -8.18
CA LEU A 41 -3.20 -0.73 -6.92
C LEU A 41 -4.44 -1.56 -6.58
N ARG A 42 -5.63 -0.96 -6.65
CA ARG A 42 -6.91 -1.64 -6.40
C ARG A 42 -7.13 -2.81 -7.34
N GLU A 43 -6.87 -2.62 -8.63
CA GLU A 43 -6.99 -3.69 -9.64
C GLU A 43 -6.09 -4.88 -9.31
N GLY A 44 -4.84 -4.63 -8.94
CA GLY A 44 -3.91 -5.67 -8.49
C GLY A 44 -4.38 -6.41 -7.24
N LEU A 45 -4.87 -5.69 -6.23
CA LEU A 45 -5.41 -6.28 -5.00
C LEU A 45 -6.63 -7.16 -5.28
N VAL A 46 -7.57 -6.68 -6.09
CA VAL A 46 -8.76 -7.45 -6.49
C VAL A 46 -8.38 -8.69 -7.29
N ALA A 47 -7.39 -8.58 -8.18
CA ALA A 47 -6.87 -9.74 -8.92
C ALA A 47 -6.24 -10.78 -7.99
N ALA A 48 -5.42 -10.37 -7.03
CA ALA A 48 -4.81 -11.27 -6.04
C ALA A 48 -5.87 -11.99 -5.17
N MET A 49 -6.92 -11.28 -4.74
CA MET A 49 -8.04 -11.85 -4.00
C MET A 49 -8.86 -12.85 -4.83
N ARG A 50 -9.03 -12.60 -6.14
CA ARG A 50 -9.71 -13.53 -7.06
C ARG A 50 -8.88 -14.80 -7.29
N ALA A 51 -7.57 -14.66 -7.39
CA ALA A 51 -6.63 -15.78 -7.51
C ALA A 51 -6.38 -16.52 -6.19
N GLN A 52 -7.05 -16.13 -5.09
CA GLN A 52 -6.84 -16.69 -3.74
C GLN A 52 -5.39 -16.60 -3.23
N ALA A 53 -4.58 -15.71 -3.82
CA ALA A 53 -3.22 -15.41 -3.38
C ALA A 53 -3.18 -14.41 -2.22
N MET A 54 -4.34 -13.85 -1.85
CA MET A 54 -4.50 -12.87 -0.78
C MET A 54 -5.83 -13.10 -0.06
N THR A 55 -5.85 -12.83 1.25
CA THR A 55 -7.06 -12.79 2.06
C THR A 55 -8.06 -11.77 1.50
N ARG A 56 -9.34 -12.16 1.39
CA ARG A 56 -10.39 -11.23 0.94
C ARG A 56 -10.68 -10.18 2.00
N LEU A 57 -10.55 -8.92 1.62
CA LEU A 57 -10.80 -7.74 2.45
C LEU A 57 -11.59 -6.69 1.64
N PRO A 58 -12.19 -5.67 2.29
CA PRO A 58 -12.80 -4.55 1.58
C PRO A 58 -11.77 -3.80 0.72
N ALA A 59 -11.88 -3.94 -0.61
CA ALA A 59 -10.84 -3.51 -1.55
C ALA A 59 -10.54 -2.00 -1.51
N GLU A 60 -11.57 -1.16 -1.36
CA GLU A 60 -11.38 0.30 -1.29
C GLU A 60 -10.57 0.70 -0.06
N ALA A 61 -10.96 0.18 1.12
CA ALA A 61 -10.29 0.49 2.37
C ALA A 61 -8.85 -0.02 2.38
N LEU A 62 -8.62 -1.24 1.87
CA LEU A 62 -7.28 -1.81 1.75
C LEU A 62 -6.40 -0.98 0.80
N THR A 63 -6.94 -0.56 -0.33
CA THR A 63 -6.24 0.29 -1.30
C THR A 63 -5.82 1.62 -0.66
N ALA A 64 -6.74 2.28 0.04
CA ALA A 64 -6.46 3.56 0.71
C ALA A 64 -5.36 3.43 1.76
N LEU A 65 -5.38 2.38 2.59
CA LEU A 65 -4.36 2.15 3.61
C LEU A 65 -2.99 1.82 3.01
N LEU A 66 -2.94 0.94 2.00
CA LEU A 66 -1.68 0.61 1.33
C LEU A 66 -1.11 1.81 0.57
N GLY A 67 -1.95 2.59 -0.13
CA GLY A 67 -1.55 3.84 -0.77
C GLY A 67 -0.90 4.81 0.23
N ALA A 68 -1.55 5.04 1.37
CA ALA A 68 -1.00 5.89 2.42
C ALA A 68 0.33 5.37 2.99
N ALA A 69 0.51 4.06 3.10
CA ALA A 69 1.77 3.45 3.53
C ALA A 69 2.90 3.72 2.51
N PHE A 70 2.60 3.61 1.21
CA PHE A 70 3.54 3.95 0.14
C PHE A 70 3.91 5.45 0.15
N ASP A 71 2.93 6.34 0.35
CA ASP A 71 3.16 7.79 0.45
C ASP A 71 4.03 8.13 1.66
N ARG A 72 3.75 7.50 2.81
CA ARG A 72 4.57 7.68 4.01
C ARG A 72 6.00 7.23 3.78
N ALA A 73 6.20 6.10 3.10
CA ALA A 73 7.53 5.61 2.74
C ALA A 73 8.26 6.58 1.80
N ALA A 74 7.59 7.11 0.79
CA ALA A 74 8.17 8.10 -0.12
C ALA A 74 8.64 9.37 0.62
N LEU A 75 7.80 9.91 1.52
CA LEU A 75 8.15 11.07 2.36
C LEU A 75 9.35 10.79 3.27
N ALA A 76 9.40 9.61 3.90
CA ALA A 76 10.49 9.27 4.80
C ALA A 76 11.82 9.11 4.04
N ILE A 77 11.78 8.50 2.86
CA ILE A 77 12.97 8.33 2.00
C ILE A 77 13.46 9.68 1.49
N GLU A 78 12.57 10.59 1.08
CA GLU A 78 12.94 11.96 0.71
C GLU A 78 13.61 12.69 1.89
N ALA A 79 13.14 12.47 3.12
CA ALA A 79 13.73 13.01 4.34
C ALA A 79 15.04 12.31 4.78
N GLY A 80 15.58 11.39 3.98
CA GLY A 80 16.88 10.74 4.23
C GLY A 80 16.81 9.40 4.95
N ALA A 81 15.62 8.82 5.15
CA ALA A 81 15.50 7.49 5.74
C ALA A 81 15.96 6.37 4.77
N SER A 82 16.30 5.20 5.33
CA SER A 82 16.70 4.03 4.56
C SER A 82 15.57 3.55 3.64
N ALA A 83 15.79 3.66 2.32
CA ALA A 83 14.87 3.11 1.33
C ALA A 83 14.73 1.59 1.44
N GLN A 84 15.79 0.90 1.88
CA GLN A 84 15.79 -0.55 2.03
C GLN A 84 14.93 -0.99 3.21
N ASP A 85 14.92 -0.23 4.31
CA ASP A 85 14.15 -0.57 5.51
C ASP A 85 12.65 -0.41 5.22
N TYR A 86 12.26 0.73 4.63
CA TYR A 86 10.88 0.96 4.23
C TYR A 86 10.39 -0.05 3.21
N ARG A 87 11.25 -0.44 2.26
CA ARG A 87 10.93 -1.50 1.31
C ARG A 87 10.68 -2.83 2.02
N THR A 88 11.58 -3.23 2.92
CA THR A 88 11.47 -4.47 3.69
C THR A 88 10.15 -4.53 4.45
N VAL A 89 9.79 -3.44 5.14
CA VAL A 89 8.54 -3.36 5.91
C VAL A 89 7.32 -3.39 4.99
N LEU A 90 7.32 -2.65 3.88
CA LEU A 90 6.20 -2.67 2.93
C LEU A 90 5.98 -4.07 2.34
N MET A 91 7.06 -4.78 2.01
CA MET A 91 6.95 -6.17 1.54
C MET A 91 6.35 -7.07 2.62
N ALA A 92 6.84 -6.99 3.87
CA ALA A 92 6.30 -7.77 4.98
C ALA A 92 4.81 -7.48 5.25
N LEU A 93 4.37 -6.22 5.11
CA LEU A 93 2.95 -5.85 5.23
C LEU A 93 2.10 -6.50 4.14
N ILE A 94 2.58 -6.51 2.89
CA ILE A 94 1.86 -7.12 1.76
C ILE A 94 1.86 -8.65 1.89
N ASP A 95 3.00 -9.26 2.23
CA ASP A 95 3.13 -10.70 2.42
C ASP A 95 2.24 -11.20 3.56
N GLY A 96 2.07 -10.40 4.62
CA GLY A 96 1.15 -10.67 5.73
C GLY A 96 -0.33 -10.72 5.34
N LEU A 97 -0.70 -10.26 4.14
CA LEU A 97 -2.06 -10.38 3.59
C LEU A 97 -2.28 -11.73 2.88
N SER A 98 -1.24 -12.55 2.72
CA SER A 98 -1.37 -13.90 2.16
C SER A 98 -2.36 -14.74 2.99
N PRO A 99 -3.07 -15.70 2.38
CA PRO A 99 -3.96 -16.59 3.11
C PRO A 99 -3.21 -17.27 4.25
N ALA A 100 -3.81 -17.33 5.43
CA ALA A 100 -3.25 -18.14 6.51
C ALA A 100 -3.09 -19.59 6.04
N PRO A 101 -2.00 -20.28 6.40
CA PRO A 101 -1.91 -21.72 6.18
C PRO A 101 -3.15 -22.38 6.81
N LEU A 102 -3.76 -23.33 6.09
CA LEU A 102 -4.84 -24.17 6.64
C LEU A 102 -4.33 -24.74 7.97
N GLN A 103 -4.84 -24.24 9.10
CA GLN A 103 -4.50 -24.80 10.40
C GLN A 103 -4.99 -26.25 10.42
N ALA A 104 -4.07 -27.18 10.64
CA ALA A 104 -4.42 -28.59 10.81
C ALA A 104 -5.46 -28.74 11.94
N PRO A 105 -6.41 -29.69 11.84
CA PRO A 105 -7.42 -29.89 12.86
C PRO A 105 -6.76 -30.09 14.23
N ARG A 106 -7.12 -29.24 15.21
CA ARG A 106 -6.69 -29.44 16.60
C ARG A 106 -7.20 -30.80 17.07
N PRO A 107 -6.35 -31.69 17.62
CA PRO A 107 -6.80 -32.96 18.14
C PRO A 107 -7.84 -32.70 19.24
N ALA A 108 -8.97 -33.40 19.14
CA ALA A 108 -10.05 -33.30 20.10
C ALA A 108 -9.51 -33.58 21.51
N ARG A 109 -9.70 -32.64 22.43
CA ARG A 109 -9.41 -32.87 23.85
C ARG A 109 -10.39 -33.92 24.35
N THR A 110 -9.92 -35.16 24.47
CA THR A 110 -10.59 -36.21 25.24
C THR A 110 -10.71 -35.74 26.70
N ARG A 111 -11.93 -35.78 27.23
CA ARG A 111 -12.25 -35.52 28.63
C ARG A 111 -11.81 -36.68 29.51
#